data_AF-A0A6N7H707-F1
#
_entry.id   AF-A0A6N7H707-F1
#
_cell.length_a   1.000
_cell.length_b   1.000
_cell.length_c   1.000
_cell.angle_alpha   90.00
_cell.angle_beta   90.00
_cell.angle_gamma   90.00
#
_symmetry.space_group_name_H-M   'P 1'
#
loop_
_entity.id
_entity.type
_entity.pdbx_description
1 polymer ?
#
loop_
_entity_poly.entity_id
_entity_poly.type
_entity_poly.pdbx_seq_one_letter_code
_entity_poly.pdbx_strand_id
1 'polypeptide(L)'
;MVHPYTWLLDRVGADGITLTGAGYLPPAHVQAAVTELGLANEWIGKGNREVQTLPVLNLRESAQRAGLLRKHQGKLVLTPRGRTARTDPVALWWLLAEQTPPRSAQA
;
A
#
# COMPACT_ATOMS: atom_id res chain seq x y z
N MET A 1 -6.76 10.22 -8.08
CA MET A 1 -6.17 10.52 -6.76
C MET A 1 -6.22 9.36 -5.74
N VAL A 2 -6.39 8.09 -6.16
CA VAL A 2 -6.19 6.90 -5.28
C VAL A 2 -5.35 5.80 -5.93
N HIS A 3 -4.71 6.12 -7.07
CA HIS A 3 -4.05 5.13 -7.92
C HIS A 3 -3.00 4.26 -7.19
N PRO A 4 -2.15 4.79 -6.30
CA PRO A 4 -1.23 3.95 -5.53
C PRO A 4 -1.94 2.90 -4.66
N TYR A 5 -3.09 3.25 -4.09
CA TYR A 5 -3.89 2.30 -3.30
C TYR A 5 -4.55 1.26 -4.18
N THR A 6 -5.20 1.64 -5.30
CA THR A 6 -5.80 0.67 -6.21
C THR A 6 -4.75 -0.30 -6.75
N TRP A 7 -3.58 0.22 -7.16
CA TRP A 7 -2.44 -0.59 -7.57
C TRP A 7 -2.04 -1.61 -6.49
N LEU A 8 -1.90 -1.17 -5.24
CA LEU A 8 -1.50 -2.07 -4.15
C LEU A 8 -2.57 -3.14 -3.87
N LEU A 9 -3.85 -2.78 -3.87
CA LEU A 9 -4.95 -3.72 -3.64
C LEU A 9 -5.04 -4.77 -4.76
N ASP A 10 -4.84 -4.36 -6.01
CA ASP A 10 -4.77 -5.26 -7.16
C ASP A 10 -3.54 -6.16 -7.09
N ARG A 11 -2.38 -5.60 -6.75
CA ARG A 11 -1.12 -6.34 -6.60
C ARG A 11 -1.19 -7.39 -5.49
N VAL A 12 -1.88 -7.10 -4.39
CA VAL A 12 -2.12 -8.07 -3.30
C VAL A 12 -3.09 -9.17 -3.75
N GLY A 13 -4.14 -8.81 -4.49
CA GLY A 13 -5.05 -9.77 -5.10
C GLY A 13 -5.78 -10.66 -4.08
N ALA A 14 -6.38 -11.74 -4.57
CA ALA A 14 -7.09 -12.71 -3.73
C ALA A 14 -6.14 -13.60 -2.92
N ASP A 15 -4.98 -13.93 -3.50
CA ASP A 15 -4.01 -14.88 -2.93
C ASP A 15 -3.10 -14.27 -1.85
N GLY A 16 -3.02 -12.93 -1.83
CA GLY A 16 -2.11 -12.17 -0.99
C GLY A 16 -0.66 -12.23 -1.46
N ILE A 17 0.19 -11.51 -0.73
CA ILE A 17 1.64 -11.51 -0.95
C ILE A 17 2.32 -12.17 0.23
N THR A 18 3.08 -13.24 -0.01
CA THR A 18 3.98 -13.79 1.01
C THR A 18 5.05 -12.77 1.34
N LEU A 19 5.12 -12.36 2.61
CA LEU A 19 6.10 -11.41 3.09
C LEU A 19 7.45 -12.11 3.32
N THR A 20 8.51 -11.31 3.34
CA THR A 20 9.81 -11.73 3.85
C THR A 20 9.72 -12.11 5.33
N GLY A 21 10.73 -12.81 5.86
CA GLY A 21 10.78 -13.19 7.28
C GLY A 21 10.70 -11.99 8.24
N ALA A 22 11.14 -10.81 7.81
CA ALA A 22 11.03 -9.56 8.57
C ALA A 22 9.66 -8.85 8.42
N GLY A 23 8.73 -9.44 7.66
CA GLY A 23 7.39 -8.90 7.46
C GLY A 23 7.31 -7.73 6.46
N TYR A 24 8.29 -7.62 5.56
CA TYR A 24 8.32 -6.66 4.45
C TYR A 24 7.93 -7.31 3.11
N LEU A 25 7.49 -6.50 2.16
CA LEU A 25 7.25 -6.89 0.77
C LEU A 25 8.54 -7.47 0.16
N PRO A 26 8.45 -8.59 -0.57
CA PRO A 26 9.57 -9.13 -1.33
C PRO A 26 10.07 -8.15 -2.39
N PRO A 27 11.37 -8.20 -2.76
CA PRO A 27 11.98 -7.28 -3.72
C PRO A 27 11.21 -7.13 -5.03
N ALA A 28 10.65 -8.22 -5.58
CA ALA A 28 9.87 -8.19 -6.82
C ALA A 28 8.62 -7.29 -6.74
N HIS A 29 7.96 -7.22 -5.58
CA HIS A 29 6.80 -6.33 -5.40
C HIS A 29 7.24 -4.88 -5.14
N VAL A 30 8.39 -4.66 -4.49
CA VAL A 30 8.95 -3.32 -4.30
C VAL A 30 9.39 -2.72 -5.64
N GLN A 31 10.10 -3.50 -6.47
CA GLN A 31 10.51 -3.06 -7.80
C GLN A 31 9.32 -2.75 -8.71
N ALA A 32 8.28 -3.61 -8.67
CA ALA A 32 7.04 -3.35 -9.39
C ALA A 32 6.40 -2.02 -8.93
N ALA A 33 6.32 -1.77 -7.63
CA ALA A 33 5.80 -0.50 -7.10
C ALA A 33 6.62 0.70 -7.60
N VAL A 34 7.95 0.60 -7.55
CA VAL A 34 8.85 1.70 -7.98
C VAL A 34 8.69 2.01 -9.46
N THR A 35 8.59 0.98 -10.30
CA THR A 35 8.44 1.14 -11.75
C THR A 35 7.04 1.62 -12.12
N GLU A 36 6.00 0.93 -11.65
CA GLU A 36 4.62 1.12 -12.12
C GLU A 36 3.97 2.36 -11.51
N LEU A 37 4.39 2.79 -10.32
CA LEU A 37 3.95 4.05 -9.71
C LEU A 37 4.86 5.24 -10.04
N GLY A 38 5.86 5.06 -10.91
CA GLY A 38 6.74 6.13 -11.36
C GLY A 38 7.67 6.70 -10.27
N LEU A 39 7.93 5.96 -9.20
CA LEU A 39 8.71 6.43 -8.05
C LEU A 39 10.22 6.51 -8.34
N ALA A 40 10.69 5.89 -9.43
CA ALA A 40 12.10 5.82 -9.79
C ALA A 40 12.75 7.20 -9.98
N ASN A 41 11.99 8.20 -10.43
CA ASN A 41 12.50 9.55 -10.65
C ASN A 41 12.61 10.36 -9.36
N GLU A 42 11.90 9.96 -8.31
CA GLU A 42 11.78 10.69 -7.05
C GLU A 42 12.54 10.02 -5.90
N TRP A 43 12.94 8.75 -6.06
CA TRP A 43 13.57 7.97 -5.00
C TRP A 43 15.07 7.78 -5.19
N ILE A 44 15.84 8.10 -4.14
CA ILE A 44 17.29 7.87 -4.11
C ILE A 44 17.55 6.43 -3.62
N GLY A 45 18.02 5.56 -4.51
CA GLY A 45 18.46 4.19 -4.18
C GLY A 45 18.01 3.13 -5.18
N LYS A 46 18.29 1.85 -4.88
CA LYS A 46 17.99 0.73 -5.79
C LYS A 46 16.49 0.37 -5.91
N GLY A 47 15.64 0.84 -4.99
CA GLY A 47 14.19 0.55 -5.04
C GLY A 47 13.83 -0.94 -4.93
N ASN A 48 14.60 -1.74 -4.19
CA ASN A 48 14.44 -3.20 -4.11
C ASN A 48 14.23 -3.75 -2.68
N ARG A 49 14.30 -2.89 -1.66
CA ARG A 49 14.03 -3.25 -0.26
C ARG A 49 13.01 -2.28 0.30
N GLU A 50 11.88 -2.80 0.78
CA GLU A 50 10.79 -1.95 1.27
C GLU A 50 11.23 -1.02 2.42
N VAL A 51 11.98 -1.56 3.38
CA VAL A 51 12.52 -0.78 4.52
C VAL A 51 13.47 0.36 4.09
N GLN A 52 14.00 0.30 2.86
CA GLN A 52 14.84 1.33 2.26
C GLN A 52 14.14 2.08 1.12
N THR A 53 12.82 1.92 0.97
CA THR A 53 12.00 2.56 -0.06
C THR A 53 10.75 3.16 0.61
N LEU A 54 10.94 4.29 1.30
CA LEU A 54 9.92 4.89 2.18
C LEU A 54 8.54 5.08 1.51
N PRO A 55 8.43 5.50 0.23
CA PRO A 55 7.13 5.63 -0.43
C PRO A 55 6.35 4.30 -0.48
N VAL A 56 7.04 3.19 -0.74
CA VAL A 56 6.43 1.85 -0.78
C VAL A 56 6.05 1.41 0.64
N LEU A 57 6.93 1.63 1.60
CA LEU A 57 6.66 1.32 3.01
C LEU A 57 5.43 2.08 3.53
N ASN A 58 5.40 3.39 3.31
CA ASN A 58 4.31 4.27 3.74
C ASN A 58 2.99 3.90 3.07
N LEU A 59 3.02 3.52 1.79
CA LEU A 59 1.83 3.05 1.09
C LEU A 59 1.27 1.77 1.72
N ARG A 60 2.10 0.75 1.97
CA ARG A 60 1.64 -0.49 2.63
C ARG A 60 1.09 -0.21 4.02
N GLU A 61 1.85 0.52 4.84
CA GLU A 61 1.47 0.74 6.23
C GLU A 61 0.23 1.62 6.37
N SER A 62 0.09 2.66 5.55
CA SER A 62 -1.13 3.48 5.53
C SER A 62 -2.33 2.65 5.08
N ALA A 63 -2.21 1.78 4.08
CA ALA A 63 -3.29 0.86 3.68
C ALA A 63 -3.68 -0.13 4.80
N GLN A 64 -2.72 -0.55 5.62
CA GLN A 64 -3.00 -1.35 6.82
C GLN A 64 -3.70 -0.53 7.92
N ARG A 65 -3.24 0.70 8.19
CA ARG A 65 -3.88 1.62 9.14
C ARG A 65 -5.33 1.94 8.73
N ALA A 66 -5.56 2.07 7.42
CA ALA A 66 -6.91 2.22 6.83
C ALA A 66 -7.76 0.93 6.83
N GLY A 67 -7.24 -0.17 7.39
CA GLY A 67 -7.96 -1.43 7.51
C GLY A 67 -8.24 -2.13 6.17
N LEU A 68 -7.53 -1.76 5.09
CA LEU A 68 -7.66 -2.38 3.77
C LEU A 68 -6.84 -3.68 3.68
N LEU A 69 -5.72 -3.72 4.40
CA LEU A 69 -4.77 -4.83 4.42
C LEU A 69 -4.53 -5.31 5.85
N ARG A 70 -4.16 -6.58 5.99
CA ARG A 70 -3.64 -7.12 7.25
C ARG A 70 -2.52 -8.12 7.00
N LYS A 71 -1.68 -8.31 8.00
CA LYS A 71 -0.74 -9.44 8.05
C LYS A 71 -1.46 -10.66 8.61
N HIS A 72 -1.36 -11.80 7.94
CA HIS A 72 -1.93 -13.06 8.38
C HIS A 72 -1.02 -14.21 7.94
N GLN A 73 -0.49 -14.97 8.91
CA GLN A 73 0.37 -16.14 8.65
C GLN A 73 1.52 -15.85 7.67
N GLY A 74 2.26 -14.76 7.91
CA GLY A 74 3.38 -14.36 7.04
C GLY A 74 2.97 -13.79 5.67
N LYS A 75 1.68 -13.62 5.39
CA LYS A 75 1.18 -12.99 4.16
C LYS A 75 0.56 -11.62 4.44
N LEU A 76 0.65 -10.73 3.46
CA LEU A 76 -0.16 -9.53 3.36
C LEU A 76 -1.41 -9.86 2.55
N VAL A 77 -2.59 -9.68 3.12
CA VAL A 77 -3.87 -10.08 2.51
C VAL A 77 -4.90 -8.95 2.57
N LEU A 78 -5.86 -8.97 1.64
CA LEU A 78 -7.01 -8.07 1.64
C LEU A 78 -7.95 -8.40 2.82
N THR A 79 -8.38 -7.36 3.54
CA THR A 79 -9.54 -7.45 4.44
C THR A 79 -10.85 -7.46 3.61
N PRO A 80 -12.02 -7.76 4.21
CA PRO A 80 -13.29 -7.58 3.52
C PRO A 80 -13.46 -6.16 2.95
N ARG A 81 -13.13 -5.13 3.74
CA ARG A 81 -13.13 -3.72 3.31
C ARG A 81 -12.18 -3.48 2.14
N GLY A 82 -10.98 -4.05 2.17
CA GLY A 82 -10.00 -3.97 1.09
C GLY A 82 -10.49 -4.60 -0.21
N ARG A 83 -11.22 -5.73 -0.15
CA ARG A 83 -11.80 -6.37 -1.35
C ARG A 83 -12.86 -5.50 -2.02
N THR A 84 -13.74 -4.89 -1.24
CA THR A 84 -14.75 -3.96 -1.76
C THR A 84 -14.10 -2.71 -2.35
N ALA A 85 -13.14 -2.13 -1.64
CA ALA A 85 -12.44 -0.92 -2.09
C ALA A 85 -11.61 -1.13 -3.36
N ARG A 86 -11.13 -2.36 -3.60
CA ARG A 86 -10.43 -2.74 -4.83
C ARG A 86 -11.30 -2.56 -6.07
N THR A 87 -12.60 -2.83 -5.96
CA THR A 87 -13.55 -2.77 -7.10
C THR A 87 -14.29 -1.45 -7.20
N ASP A 88 -14.10 -0.54 -6.25
CA ASP A 88 -14.78 0.77 -6.20
C ASP A 88 -13.80 1.90 -5.82
N PRO A 89 -13.12 2.49 -6.82
CA PRO A 89 -12.18 3.59 -6.59
C PRO A 89 -12.81 4.86 -5.97
N VAL A 90 -14.12 5.08 -6.16
CA VAL A 90 -14.82 6.24 -5.60
C VAL A 90 -15.08 6.01 -4.11
N ALA A 91 -15.53 4.82 -3.73
CA ALA A 91 -15.63 4.46 -2.32
C ALA A 91 -14.26 4.49 -1.65
N LEU A 92 -13.21 3.99 -2.31
CA LEU A 92 -11.84 4.06 -1.79
C LEU A 92 -11.40 5.50 -1.50
N TRP A 93 -11.73 6.45 -2.37
CA TRP A 93 -11.44 7.87 -2.14
C TRP A 93 -12.08 8.38 -0.85
N TRP A 94 -13.38 8.17 -0.66
CA TRP A 94 -14.08 8.61 0.54
C TRP A 94 -13.57 7.93 1.81
N LEU A 95 -13.30 6.62 1.75
CA LEU A 95 -12.73 5.87 2.88
C LEU A 95 -11.37 6.41 3.33
N LEU A 96 -10.54 6.88 2.39
CA LEU A 96 -9.24 7.48 2.70
C LEU A 96 -9.40 8.91 3.22
N ALA A 97 -10.34 9.67 2.66
CA ALA A 97 -10.62 11.05 3.08
C ALA A 97 -11.12 11.10 4.53
N GLU A 98 -12.01 10.20 4.94
CA GLU A 98 -12.54 10.12 6.31
C GLU A 98 -11.47 9.84 7.37
N GLN A 99 -10.41 9.14 7.00
CA GLN A 99 -9.30 8.81 7.91
C GLN A 99 -8.20 9.85 7.92
N THR A 100 -8.26 10.82 7.01
CA THR A 100 -7.35 11.94 7.00
C THR A 100 -7.86 12.94 8.02
N PRO A 101 -7.16 13.19 9.14
CA PRO A 101 -7.58 14.23 10.07
C PRO A 101 -7.76 15.54 9.30
N PRO A 102 -8.84 16.32 9.55
CA PRO A 102 -8.94 17.65 8.98
C PRO A 102 -7.66 18.37 9.38
N ARG A 103 -6.97 18.96 8.38
CA ARG A 103 -5.70 19.67 8.55
C ARG A 103 -5.76 20.40 9.89
N SER A 104 -4.97 19.96 10.87
CA SER A 104 -4.87 20.67 12.14
C SER A 104 -4.49 22.10 11.76
N ALA A 105 -5.36 23.05 12.05
CA ALA A 105 -4.93 24.45 12.11
C ALA A 105 -3.79 24.44 13.14
N GLN A 106 -2.55 24.56 12.66
CA GLN A 106 -1.40 24.70 13.53
C GLN A 106 -1.64 25.97 14.34
N ALA A 107 -1.74 25.80 15.66
CA ALA A 107 -1.57 26.86 16.64
C ALA A 107 -0.07 27.01 16.94
#